data_AF-A0AA42WQ71-F1
#
_entry.id   AF-A0AA42WQ71-F1
#
_cell.length_a   1.000
_cell.length_b   1.000
_cell.length_c   1.000
_cell.angle_alpha   90.00
_cell.angle_beta   90.00
_cell.angle_gamma   90.00
#
_symmetry.space_group_name_H-M   'P 1'
#
loop_
_entity.id
_entity.type
_entity.pdbx_description
1 polymer ?
#
loop_
_entity_poly.entity_id
_entity_poly.type
_entity_poly.pdbx_seq_one_letter_code
_entity_poly.pdbx_strand_id
1 'polypeptide(L)'
;MGILPNCKDPALSALKSIGYNVVQLPRVDLHPTQLLVSSNKRLKRLGDLTSVFVPASDGPAIPAISADRPGPNIAITKTASLDIGVGLNILGGLISALGGSTLGLSLFYAKAAKIEMEYGGTLENAAELALIDQFLAGAKVSPYAKAAAQMLDADQVYVVTSTLKATTLSAAATDEKKNAVGIDVPVLSNAVGGNLKVSSAGTGSTTVKFEGKIPLVFAFQAVRLIFDKGVYRLMKLVDGGGVIAEGMGEAPLAADSDLLLSA
;
A
#
# COMPACT_ATOMS: atom_id res chain seq x y z
N MET A 1 17.18 -4.93 12.69
CA MET A 1 16.06 -5.60 13.38
C MET A 1 14.78 -5.14 12.69
N GLY A 2 14.14 -5.87 11.80
CA GLY A 2 13.71 -7.26 11.88
C GLY A 2 12.19 -7.21 12.00
N ILE A 3 11.49 -6.95 10.88
CA ILE A 3 10.03 -7.04 10.81
C ILE A 3 9.71 -8.51 11.12
N LEU A 4 9.27 -8.78 12.35
CA LEU A 4 8.85 -10.05 12.94
C LEU A 4 9.49 -11.32 12.33
N PRO A 5 10.53 -11.91 12.96
CA PRO A 5 11.13 -13.14 12.48
C PRO A 5 10.06 -14.25 12.51
N ASN A 6 9.90 -14.97 11.39
CA ASN A 6 9.03 -16.14 11.19
C ASN A 6 7.53 -15.97 10.88
N CYS A 7 7.02 -14.77 10.61
CA CYS A 7 5.65 -14.69 10.03
C CYS A 7 5.71 -14.89 8.50
N LYS A 8 5.58 -16.14 8.02
CA LYS A 8 5.31 -16.43 6.60
C LYS A 8 3.87 -16.05 6.30
N ASP A 9 3.61 -14.75 6.13
CA ASP A 9 2.27 -14.29 5.76
C ASP A 9 1.92 -14.83 4.36
N PRO A 10 0.82 -15.60 4.22
CA PRO A 10 0.34 -16.09 2.93
C PRO A 10 0.07 -14.96 1.94
N ALA A 11 -0.40 -13.80 2.43
CA ALA A 11 -0.63 -12.58 1.65
C ALA A 11 0.65 -12.13 0.95
N LEU A 12 1.73 -11.98 1.71
CA LEU A 12 3.03 -11.55 1.19
C LEU A 12 3.62 -12.61 0.25
N SER A 13 3.53 -13.87 0.63
CA SER A 13 4.11 -14.99 -0.13
C SER A 13 3.50 -15.11 -1.52
N ALA A 14 2.20 -14.88 -1.62
CA ALA A 14 1.51 -15.11 -2.86
C ALA A 14 1.40 -13.82 -3.70
N LEU A 15 1.43 -12.61 -3.11
CA LEU A 15 1.69 -11.37 -3.87
C LEU A 15 3.06 -11.44 -4.56
N LYS A 16 4.06 -11.95 -3.85
CA LYS A 16 5.37 -12.25 -4.43
C LYS A 16 5.28 -13.23 -5.60
N SER A 17 4.45 -14.26 -5.51
CA SER A 17 4.30 -15.27 -6.58
C SER A 17 3.74 -14.70 -7.89
N ILE A 18 2.99 -13.61 -7.83
CA ILE A 18 2.45 -12.91 -9.00
C ILE A 18 3.25 -11.65 -9.37
N GLY A 19 4.42 -11.46 -8.76
CA GLY A 19 5.34 -10.37 -9.10
C GLY A 19 4.97 -8.99 -8.52
N TYR A 20 4.18 -8.93 -7.46
CA TYR A 20 3.82 -7.68 -6.79
C TYR A 20 4.59 -7.46 -5.47
N ASN A 21 4.80 -6.19 -5.14
CA ASN A 21 5.33 -5.69 -3.88
C ASN A 21 4.18 -5.18 -3.01
N VAL A 22 4.41 -5.11 -1.69
CA VAL A 22 3.36 -4.85 -0.71
C VAL A 22 3.39 -3.40 -0.24
N VAL A 23 2.21 -2.81 -0.11
CA VAL A 23 2.04 -1.55 0.61
C VAL A 23 1.79 -1.88 2.07
N GLN A 24 2.66 -1.39 2.97
CA GLN A 24 2.60 -1.73 4.39
C GLN A 24 1.24 -1.36 5.03
N LEU A 25 0.70 -0.19 4.66
CA LEU A 25 -0.68 0.17 4.93
C LEU A 25 -1.31 0.63 3.62
N PRO A 26 -2.37 -0.05 3.14
CA PRO A 26 -3.08 0.35 1.95
C PRO A 26 -3.47 1.83 1.96
N ARG A 27 -3.29 2.48 0.82
CA ARG A 27 -3.41 3.94 0.66
C ARG A 27 -4.05 4.28 -0.68
N VAL A 28 -4.57 5.50 -0.80
CA VAL A 28 -5.33 5.95 -1.98
C VAL A 28 -4.46 6.68 -3.01
N ASP A 29 -3.31 7.20 -2.60
CA ASP A 29 -2.48 8.13 -3.39
C ASP A 29 -1.27 7.47 -4.08
N LEU A 30 -1.13 6.14 -3.97
CA LEU A 30 -0.13 5.39 -4.74
C LEU A 30 -0.68 5.11 -6.14
N HIS A 31 0.05 5.47 -7.18
CA HIS A 31 -0.39 5.25 -8.56
C HIS A 31 0.78 4.96 -9.50
N PRO A 32 0.52 4.38 -10.68
CA PRO A 32 1.54 4.26 -11.72
C PRO A 32 2.14 5.62 -12.06
N THR A 33 3.39 5.63 -12.52
CA THR A 33 4.24 6.83 -12.77
C THR A 33 4.62 7.63 -11.52
N GLN A 34 4.22 7.21 -10.32
CA GLN A 34 4.71 7.83 -9.09
C GLN A 34 6.16 7.42 -8.82
N LEU A 35 6.95 8.36 -8.33
CA LEU A 35 8.34 8.15 -7.92
C LEU A 35 8.42 7.87 -6.43
N LEU A 36 9.15 6.81 -6.09
CA LEU A 36 9.46 6.43 -4.74
C LEU A 36 10.97 6.43 -4.53
N VAL A 37 11.41 6.69 -3.30
CA VAL A 37 12.81 6.60 -2.89
C VAL A 37 12.98 5.55 -1.81
N SER A 38 14.01 4.71 -1.94
CA SER A 38 14.36 3.73 -0.94
C SER A 38 15.16 4.35 0.21
N SER A 39 14.65 4.20 1.42
CA SER A 39 15.37 4.39 2.67
C SER A 39 15.28 3.11 3.49
N ASN A 40 16.41 2.43 3.75
CA ASN A 40 16.45 1.17 4.51
C ASN A 40 15.48 0.08 4.01
N LYS A 41 15.41 -0.13 2.68
CA LYS A 41 14.48 -1.08 2.00
C LYS A 41 13.00 -0.72 2.10
N ARG A 42 12.67 0.45 2.62
CA ARG A 42 11.32 1.01 2.64
C ARG A 42 11.23 2.11 1.61
N LEU A 43 10.20 2.04 0.76
CA LEU A 43 9.96 3.03 -0.27
C LEU A 43 9.06 4.14 0.28
N LYS A 44 9.55 5.37 0.21
CA LYS A 44 8.82 6.59 0.56
C LYS A 44 8.46 7.35 -0.70
N ARG A 45 7.39 8.15 -0.64
CA ARG A 45 7.02 9.02 -1.75
C ARG A 45 8.11 10.05 -1.99
N LEU A 46 8.58 10.14 -3.24
CA LEU A 46 9.50 11.18 -3.71
C LEU A 46 8.74 12.27 -4.48
N GLY A 47 7.78 11.87 -5.31
CA GLY A 47 7.03 12.78 -6.17
C GLY A 47 6.46 12.06 -7.39
N ASP A 48 6.30 12.78 -8.48
CA ASP A 48 5.80 12.29 -9.76
C ASP A 48 6.87 12.45 -10.84
N LEU A 49 6.71 11.77 -11.99
CA LEU A 49 7.66 11.92 -13.11
C LEU A 49 7.96 13.39 -13.43
N THR A 50 6.93 14.22 -13.51
CA THR A 50 7.06 15.64 -13.87
C THR A 50 7.57 16.54 -12.74
N SER A 51 7.58 16.06 -11.49
CA SER A 51 8.18 16.82 -10.39
C SER A 51 9.71 16.66 -10.34
N VAL A 52 10.23 15.57 -10.90
CA VAL A 52 11.68 15.25 -10.92
C VAL A 52 12.29 15.45 -12.30
N PHE A 53 11.53 15.21 -13.36
CA PHE A 53 12.01 15.27 -14.74
C PHE A 53 11.33 16.37 -15.53
N VAL A 54 12.10 17.03 -16.38
CA VAL A 54 11.63 17.96 -17.41
C VAL A 54 11.46 17.15 -18.71
N PRO A 55 10.24 17.05 -19.26
CA PRO A 55 10.01 16.40 -20.55
C PRO A 55 10.78 17.10 -21.67
N ALA A 56 11.28 16.35 -22.66
CA ALA A 56 11.79 16.94 -23.89
C ALA A 56 10.64 17.58 -24.70
N SER A 57 10.90 18.72 -25.33
CA SER A 57 9.91 19.48 -26.12
C SER A 57 9.36 18.72 -27.32
N ASP A 58 10.15 17.81 -27.88
CA ASP A 58 9.90 17.00 -29.07
C ASP A 58 10.09 15.50 -28.79
N GLY A 59 10.08 15.11 -27.50
CA GLY A 59 10.30 13.74 -27.07
C GLY A 59 9.02 12.95 -26.77
N PRO A 60 9.17 11.70 -26.30
CA PRO A 60 8.04 10.87 -25.89
C PRO A 60 7.21 11.55 -24.80
N ALA A 61 5.89 11.42 -24.92
CA ALA A 61 4.95 12.00 -23.97
C ALA A 61 5.03 11.34 -22.59
N ILE A 62 4.48 12.01 -21.58
CA ILE A 62 4.32 11.42 -20.24
C ILE A 62 3.43 10.17 -20.39
N PRO A 63 3.84 9.01 -19.86
CA PRO A 63 3.08 7.78 -19.98
C PRO A 63 1.69 7.92 -19.38
N ALA A 64 0.67 7.56 -20.15
CA ALA A 64 -0.70 7.53 -19.65
C ALA A 64 -0.89 6.38 -18.66
N ILE A 65 -1.72 6.61 -17.64
CA ILE A 65 -2.17 5.57 -16.72
C ILE A 65 -3.44 4.96 -17.30
N SER A 66 -3.47 3.63 -17.43
CA SER A 66 -4.64 2.91 -17.90
C SER A 66 -5.82 3.12 -16.96
N ALA A 67 -7.04 3.00 -17.49
CA ALA A 67 -8.22 2.87 -16.65
C ALA A 67 -8.12 1.64 -15.73
N ASP A 68 -8.89 1.66 -14.64
CA ASP A 68 -9.03 0.50 -13.77
C ASP A 68 -9.68 -0.66 -14.54
N ARG A 69 -9.00 -1.80 -14.57
CA ARG A 69 -9.51 -3.07 -15.12
C ARG A 69 -9.67 -4.09 -13.99
N PRO A 70 -10.49 -5.14 -14.16
CA PRO A 70 -10.50 -6.26 -13.23
C PRO A 70 -9.08 -6.81 -13.04
N GLY A 71 -8.61 -6.83 -11.81
CA GLY A 71 -7.30 -7.38 -11.46
C GLY A 71 -7.33 -8.92 -11.39
N PRO A 72 -6.17 -9.56 -11.20
CA PRO A 72 -6.11 -11.00 -10.97
C PRO A 72 -7.02 -11.38 -9.81
N ASN A 73 -7.79 -12.47 -9.97
CA ASN A 73 -8.54 -13.05 -8.87
C ASN A 73 -7.56 -13.73 -7.92
N ILE A 74 -7.01 -12.92 -7.04
CA ILE A 74 -6.03 -13.32 -6.08
C ILE A 74 -6.76 -14.14 -5.01
N ALA A 75 -6.64 -15.47 -5.06
CA ALA A 75 -7.09 -16.39 -3.99
C ALA A 75 -6.41 -16.14 -2.63
N ILE A 76 -5.51 -15.15 -2.59
CA ILE A 76 -4.78 -14.65 -1.45
C ILE A 76 -5.59 -13.54 -0.80
N THR A 77 -6.79 -13.93 -0.42
CA THR A 77 -7.73 -13.05 0.21
C THR A 77 -7.78 -13.32 1.69
N LYS A 78 -6.77 -13.97 2.30
CA LYS A 78 -6.72 -14.09 3.76
C LYS A 78 -5.32 -13.77 4.26
N THR A 79 -5.22 -12.74 5.08
CA THR A 79 -4.05 -12.52 5.92
C THR A 79 -3.87 -13.72 6.85
N ALA A 80 -2.66 -13.95 7.35
CA ALA A 80 -2.48 -14.83 8.48
C ALA A 80 -3.43 -14.42 9.63
N SER A 81 -3.88 -15.37 10.45
CA SER A 81 -4.66 -15.04 11.64
C SER A 81 -3.78 -14.23 12.60
N LEU A 82 -4.09 -12.95 12.75
CA LEU A 82 -3.33 -12.01 13.59
C LEU A 82 -3.88 -12.00 15.00
N ASP A 83 -3.03 -11.81 16.00
CA ASP A 83 -3.47 -11.47 17.35
C ASP A 83 -4.35 -10.22 17.33
N ILE A 84 -5.43 -10.25 18.11
CA ILE A 84 -6.49 -9.25 18.00
C ILE A 84 -6.00 -7.81 18.17
N GLY A 85 -5.02 -7.56 19.04
CA GLY A 85 -4.46 -6.21 19.23
C GLY A 85 -3.75 -5.68 17.99
N VAL A 86 -2.95 -6.52 17.31
CA VAL A 86 -2.25 -6.13 16.08
C VAL A 86 -3.23 -6.01 14.93
N GLY A 87 -4.13 -6.98 14.80
CA GLY A 87 -5.10 -7.01 13.72
C GLY A 87 -6.13 -5.87 13.79
N LEU A 88 -6.56 -5.45 14.98
CA LEU A 88 -7.46 -4.30 15.14
C LEU A 88 -6.80 -2.96 14.79
N ASN A 89 -5.51 -2.80 15.08
CA ASN A 89 -4.78 -1.59 14.68
C ASN A 89 -4.70 -1.48 13.16
N ILE A 90 -4.42 -2.60 12.48
CA ILE A 90 -4.38 -2.65 11.02
C ILE A 90 -5.78 -2.44 10.43
N LEU A 91 -6.79 -3.15 10.94
CA LEU A 91 -8.18 -3.01 10.50
C LEU A 91 -8.69 -1.57 10.69
N GLY A 92 -8.37 -0.95 11.83
CA GLY A 92 -8.70 0.45 12.10
C GLY A 92 -8.09 1.39 11.07
N GLY A 93 -6.79 1.26 10.78
CA GLY A 93 -6.13 2.04 9.74
C GLY A 93 -6.75 1.87 8.36
N LEU A 94 -7.14 0.64 8.00
CA LEU A 94 -7.83 0.34 6.74
C LEU A 94 -9.23 0.97 6.67
N ILE A 95 -10.01 0.87 7.75
CA ILE A 95 -11.34 1.46 7.85
C ILE A 95 -11.24 2.99 7.74
N SER A 96 -10.28 3.61 8.43
CA SER A 96 -10.00 5.04 8.29
C SER A 96 -9.62 5.43 6.87
N ALA A 97 -8.75 4.65 6.21
CA ALA A 97 -8.35 4.90 4.83
C ALA A 97 -9.53 4.78 3.84
N LEU A 98 -10.52 3.94 4.13
CA LEU A 98 -11.78 3.87 3.39
C LEU A 98 -12.78 5.00 3.73
N GLY A 99 -12.42 5.90 4.65
CA GLY A 99 -13.26 7.03 5.08
C GLY A 99 -14.21 6.72 6.23
N GLY A 100 -13.99 5.63 6.96
CA GLY A 100 -14.76 5.23 8.13
C GLY A 100 -14.19 5.70 9.46
N SER A 101 -15.03 5.70 10.48
CA SER A 101 -14.65 5.91 11.88
C SER A 101 -14.11 4.60 12.49
N THR A 102 -13.11 4.71 13.34
CA THR A 102 -12.55 3.58 14.11
C THR A 102 -13.13 3.46 15.52
N LEU A 103 -13.96 4.43 15.91
CA LEU A 103 -14.51 4.52 17.25
C LEU A 103 -15.34 3.27 17.58
N GLY A 104 -14.96 2.56 18.64
CA GLY A 104 -15.68 1.38 19.12
C GLY A 104 -15.34 0.07 18.44
N LEU A 105 -14.46 0.03 17.42
CA LEU A 105 -14.02 -1.22 16.78
C LEU A 105 -13.55 -2.27 17.80
N SER A 106 -12.75 -1.86 18.79
CA SER A 106 -12.26 -2.76 19.84
C SER A 106 -13.37 -3.42 20.67
N LEU A 107 -14.51 -2.74 20.86
CA LEU A 107 -15.65 -3.27 21.62
C LEU A 107 -16.35 -4.40 20.85
N PHE A 108 -16.48 -4.26 19.53
CA PHE A 108 -17.14 -5.25 18.67
C PHE A 108 -16.33 -6.54 18.54
N TYR A 109 -15.02 -6.44 18.70
CA TYR A 109 -14.10 -7.58 18.60
C TYR A 109 -13.53 -7.99 19.97
N ALA A 110 -14.09 -7.50 21.08
CA ALA A 110 -13.55 -7.75 22.42
C ALA A 110 -13.50 -9.25 22.81
N LYS A 111 -14.34 -10.07 22.19
CA LYS A 111 -14.37 -11.54 22.38
C LYS A 111 -13.48 -12.31 21.41
N ALA A 112 -12.86 -11.62 20.45
CA ALA A 112 -11.99 -12.22 19.46
C ALA A 112 -10.56 -12.31 19.99
N ALA A 113 -9.91 -13.45 19.76
CA ALA A 113 -8.49 -13.60 20.00
C ALA A 113 -7.70 -13.40 18.69
N LYS A 114 -8.31 -13.73 17.56
CA LYS A 114 -7.69 -13.64 16.24
C LYS A 114 -8.60 -12.97 15.22
N ILE A 115 -7.97 -12.34 14.24
CA ILE A 115 -8.66 -11.74 13.09
C ILE A 115 -7.94 -12.09 11.79
N GLU A 116 -8.73 -12.36 10.76
CA GLU A 116 -8.29 -12.61 9.39
C GLU A 116 -8.92 -11.55 8.49
N MET A 117 -8.14 -11.01 7.55
CA MET A 117 -8.59 -9.95 6.64
C MET A 117 -8.49 -10.38 5.18
N GLU A 118 -9.41 -9.89 4.37
CA GLU A 118 -9.66 -10.32 3.01
C GLU A 118 -9.87 -9.14 2.06
N TYR A 119 -9.01 -8.98 1.05
CA TYR A 119 -9.14 -7.93 0.03
C TYR A 119 -9.94 -8.40 -1.18
N GLY A 120 -11.19 -7.97 -1.31
CA GLY A 120 -12.05 -8.34 -2.43
C GLY A 120 -12.24 -7.23 -3.46
N GLY A 121 -12.74 -7.60 -4.64
CA GLY A 121 -13.05 -6.65 -5.71
C GLY A 121 -11.79 -5.99 -6.26
N THR A 122 -10.83 -6.81 -6.67
CA THR A 122 -9.51 -6.35 -7.09
C THR A 122 -9.59 -5.60 -8.42
N LEU A 123 -9.03 -4.41 -8.45
CA LEU A 123 -8.81 -3.61 -9.66
C LEU A 123 -7.31 -3.45 -9.89
N GLU A 124 -6.93 -3.31 -11.15
CA GLU A 124 -5.56 -3.00 -11.55
C GLU A 124 -5.55 -1.78 -12.46
N ASN A 125 -4.58 -0.88 -12.26
CA ASN A 125 -4.19 0.08 -13.28
C ASN A 125 -2.67 0.08 -13.44
N ALA A 126 -2.20 0.48 -14.63
CA ALA A 126 -0.78 0.45 -14.96
C ALA A 126 -0.40 1.58 -15.91
N ALA A 127 0.87 1.89 -15.97
CA ALA A 127 1.49 2.63 -17.04
C ALA A 127 2.43 1.68 -17.79
N GLU A 128 2.39 1.72 -19.12
CA GLU A 128 3.19 0.80 -19.93
C GLU A 128 4.69 1.02 -19.69
N LEU A 129 5.39 -0.06 -19.31
CA LEU A 129 6.80 0.00 -18.98
C LEU A 129 7.65 0.55 -20.13
N ALA A 130 7.33 0.18 -21.38
CA ALA A 130 8.02 0.68 -22.56
C ALA A 130 7.85 2.19 -22.75
N LEU A 131 6.67 2.73 -22.46
CA LEU A 131 6.43 4.18 -22.54
C LEU A 131 7.16 4.93 -21.43
N ILE A 132 7.24 4.36 -20.22
CA ILE A 132 8.06 4.90 -19.13
C ILE A 132 9.54 4.96 -19.55
N ASP A 133 10.05 3.91 -20.17
CA ASP A 133 11.44 3.85 -20.66
C ASP A 133 11.71 4.94 -21.70
N GLN A 134 10.84 5.05 -22.70
CA GLN A 134 10.92 6.06 -23.76
C GLN A 134 10.89 7.48 -23.19
N PHE A 135 9.98 7.76 -22.26
CA PHE A 135 9.90 9.06 -21.60
C PHE A 135 11.20 9.39 -20.86
N LEU A 136 11.72 8.47 -20.05
CA LEU A 136 12.94 8.68 -19.27
C LEU A 136 14.18 8.84 -20.16
N ALA A 137 14.22 8.16 -21.31
CA ALA A 137 15.31 8.30 -22.28
C ALA A 137 15.38 9.70 -22.92
N GLY A 138 14.24 10.37 -23.10
CA GLY A 138 14.19 11.74 -23.62
C GLY A 138 14.23 12.82 -22.55
N ALA A 139 13.76 12.53 -21.34
CA ALA A 139 13.63 13.51 -20.28
C ALA A 139 14.98 13.86 -19.61
N LYS A 140 15.04 15.04 -19.01
CA LYS A 140 16.20 15.48 -18.22
C LYS A 140 15.82 15.63 -16.76
N VAL A 141 16.74 15.33 -15.85
CA VAL A 141 16.54 15.64 -14.43
C VAL A 141 16.38 17.15 -14.29
N SER A 142 15.35 17.57 -13.57
CA SER A 142 15.09 18.98 -13.31
C SER A 142 16.25 19.59 -12.53
N PRO A 143 16.78 20.76 -12.95
CA PRO A 143 17.87 21.44 -12.24
C PRO A 143 17.43 21.92 -10.84
N TYR A 144 16.12 22.00 -10.60
CA TYR A 144 15.54 22.39 -9.32
C TYR A 144 15.35 21.19 -8.37
N ALA A 145 15.39 19.96 -8.88
CA ALA A 145 15.20 18.74 -8.10
C ALA A 145 16.52 18.18 -7.55
N LYS A 146 17.33 19.03 -6.90
CA LYS A 146 18.71 18.68 -6.46
C LYS A 146 18.77 17.45 -5.56
N ALA A 147 17.86 17.34 -4.59
CA ALA A 147 17.80 16.18 -3.70
C ALA A 147 17.43 14.89 -4.47
N ALA A 148 16.48 14.98 -5.41
CA ALA A 148 16.12 13.85 -6.25
C ALA A 148 17.27 13.44 -7.18
N ALA A 149 18.03 14.39 -7.71
CA ALA A 149 19.23 14.11 -8.52
C ALA A 149 20.26 13.28 -7.74
N GLN A 150 20.54 13.64 -6.48
CA GLN A 150 21.43 12.86 -5.61
C GLN A 150 20.90 11.45 -5.34
N MET A 151 19.59 11.31 -5.13
CA MET A 151 18.95 10.00 -4.92
C MET A 151 18.97 9.14 -6.19
N LEU A 152 18.83 9.75 -7.37
CA LEU A 152 18.95 9.08 -8.67
C LEU A 152 20.37 8.55 -8.88
N ASP A 153 21.38 9.38 -8.64
CA ASP A 153 22.80 8.97 -8.76
C ASP A 153 23.19 7.89 -7.73
N ALA A 154 22.48 7.80 -6.61
CA ALA A 154 22.64 6.73 -5.62
C ALA A 154 21.83 5.45 -5.96
N ASP A 155 21.20 5.40 -7.14
CA ASP A 155 20.26 4.36 -7.58
C ASP A 155 19.13 4.13 -6.55
N GLN A 156 18.66 5.13 -5.82
CA GLN A 156 17.66 4.94 -4.77
C GLN A 156 16.22 5.12 -5.24
N VAL A 157 16.01 5.51 -6.50
CA VAL A 157 14.70 5.91 -7.01
C VAL A 157 14.03 4.77 -7.78
N TYR A 158 12.74 4.65 -7.57
CA TYR A 158 11.86 3.65 -8.16
C TYR A 158 10.67 4.33 -8.82
N VAL A 159 10.19 3.78 -9.91
CA VAL A 159 8.94 4.19 -10.56
C VAL A 159 7.91 3.10 -10.37
N VAL A 160 6.72 3.46 -9.91
CA VAL A 160 5.59 2.54 -9.85
C VAL A 160 5.04 2.31 -11.25
N THR A 161 4.88 1.06 -11.66
CA THR A 161 4.42 0.69 -13.00
C THR A 161 2.99 0.15 -13.02
N SER A 162 2.58 -0.55 -11.96
CA SER A 162 1.22 -1.09 -11.80
C SER A 162 0.81 -1.00 -10.34
N THR A 163 -0.49 -0.84 -10.07
CA THR A 163 -1.05 -0.94 -8.72
C THR A 163 -2.26 -1.87 -8.70
N LEU A 164 -2.39 -2.63 -7.61
CA LEU A 164 -3.57 -3.41 -7.29
C LEU A 164 -4.35 -2.72 -6.17
N LYS A 165 -5.64 -2.55 -6.43
CA LYS A 165 -6.58 -1.89 -5.55
C LYS A 165 -7.65 -2.86 -5.09
N ALA A 166 -8.11 -2.70 -3.86
CA ALA A 166 -9.27 -3.41 -3.33
C ALA A 166 -10.41 -2.42 -3.15
N THR A 167 -11.61 -2.79 -3.63
CA THR A 167 -12.84 -2.03 -3.36
C THR A 167 -13.52 -2.50 -2.08
N THR A 168 -13.19 -3.71 -1.62
CA THR A 168 -13.80 -4.31 -0.44
C THR A 168 -12.76 -4.94 0.48
N LEU A 169 -13.04 -4.86 1.77
CA LEU A 169 -12.27 -5.49 2.83
C LEU A 169 -13.21 -6.35 3.66
N SER A 170 -12.94 -7.63 3.80
CA SER A 170 -13.67 -8.54 4.69
C SER A 170 -12.81 -8.88 5.90
N ALA A 171 -13.40 -8.91 7.09
CA ALA A 171 -12.73 -9.26 8.34
C ALA A 171 -13.51 -10.37 9.05
N ALA A 172 -12.83 -11.47 9.36
CA ALA A 172 -13.38 -12.60 10.11
C ALA A 172 -12.69 -12.72 11.47
N ALA A 173 -13.47 -12.88 12.53
CA ALA A 173 -12.96 -12.96 13.90
C ALA A 173 -13.21 -14.33 14.54
N THR A 174 -12.22 -14.83 15.28
CA THR A 174 -12.31 -16.09 16.03
C THR A 174 -11.76 -15.96 17.45
N ASP A 175 -12.25 -16.78 18.37
CA ASP A 175 -11.71 -16.92 19.73
C ASP A 175 -10.42 -17.77 19.76
N GLU A 176 -9.85 -18.00 20.95
CA GLU A 176 -8.62 -18.81 21.14
C GLU A 176 -8.79 -20.26 20.68
N LYS A 177 -10.01 -20.78 20.70
CA LYS A 177 -10.38 -22.15 20.29
C LYS A 177 -10.76 -22.22 18.81
N LYS A 178 -10.57 -21.14 18.06
CA LYS A 178 -10.95 -20.97 16.64
C LYS A 178 -12.47 -21.00 16.40
N ASN A 179 -13.28 -20.80 17.43
CA ASN A 179 -14.71 -20.63 17.23
C ASN A 179 -14.97 -19.24 16.67
N ALA A 180 -15.95 -19.17 15.77
CA ALA A 180 -16.36 -17.95 15.13
C ALA A 180 -17.00 -17.00 16.18
N VAL A 181 -16.56 -15.74 16.23
CA VAL A 181 -17.15 -14.73 17.13
C VAL A 181 -18.21 -13.94 16.37
N GLY A 182 -19.46 -14.00 16.83
CA GLY A 182 -20.54 -13.21 16.26
C GLY A 182 -20.29 -11.71 16.42
N ILE A 183 -20.38 -10.97 15.33
CA ILE A 183 -20.25 -9.51 15.30
C ILE A 183 -21.60 -8.92 14.94
N ASP A 184 -22.10 -8.00 15.77
CA ASP A 184 -23.34 -7.28 15.50
C ASP A 184 -23.11 -6.24 14.40
N VAL A 185 -23.48 -6.60 13.17
CA VAL A 185 -23.28 -5.76 11.98
C VAL A 185 -24.09 -4.47 12.01
N PRO A 186 -25.39 -4.44 12.38
CA PRO A 186 -26.13 -3.20 12.54
C PRO A 186 -25.47 -2.19 13.49
N VAL A 187 -24.99 -2.63 14.65
CA VAL A 187 -24.34 -1.73 15.62
C VAL A 187 -22.96 -1.28 15.10
N LEU A 188 -22.20 -2.18 14.49
CA LEU A 188 -20.92 -1.84 13.86
C LEU A 188 -21.09 -0.84 12.70
N SER A 189 -22.12 -0.98 11.88
CA SER A 189 -22.42 -0.07 10.77
C SER A 189 -22.68 1.35 11.25
N ASN A 190 -23.31 1.52 12.41
CA ASN A 190 -23.53 2.82 13.02
C ASN A 190 -22.22 3.42 13.58
N ALA A 191 -21.32 2.57 14.07
CA ALA A 191 -20.05 3.01 14.66
C ALA A 191 -19.00 3.45 13.63
N VAL A 192 -18.93 2.78 12.47
CA VAL A 192 -17.94 3.10 11.41
C VAL A 192 -18.37 4.24 10.49
N GLY A 193 -19.58 4.77 10.63
CA GLY A 193 -20.07 5.95 9.92
C GLY A 193 -20.57 5.69 8.48
N GLY A 194 -21.46 6.55 7.99
CA GLY A 194 -22.22 6.35 6.74
C GLY A 194 -21.45 6.41 5.42
N ASN A 195 -20.13 6.60 5.46
CA ASN A 195 -19.28 6.59 4.27
C ASN A 195 -18.85 5.18 3.84
N LEU A 196 -18.99 4.21 4.75
CA LEU A 196 -18.72 2.81 4.51
C LEU A 196 -20.02 2.01 4.43
N LYS A 197 -20.13 1.17 3.42
CA LYS A 197 -21.15 0.12 3.41
C LYS A 197 -20.62 -1.08 4.18
N VAL A 198 -21.33 -1.44 5.24
CA VAL A 198 -21.03 -2.63 6.06
C VAL A 198 -22.08 -3.70 5.81
N SER A 199 -21.64 -4.93 5.56
CA SER A 199 -22.53 -6.08 5.36
C SER A 199 -21.95 -7.35 5.96
N SER A 200 -22.78 -8.31 6.33
CA SER A 200 -22.30 -9.66 6.64
C SER A 200 -22.08 -10.45 5.35
N ALA A 201 -21.09 -11.34 5.32
CA ALA A 201 -20.87 -12.24 4.18
C ALA A 201 -21.95 -13.34 4.05
N GLY A 202 -22.85 -13.47 5.04
CA GLY A 202 -24.02 -14.35 5.01
C GLY A 202 -24.80 -14.35 6.32
N THR A 203 -25.95 -15.03 6.34
CA THR A 203 -26.76 -15.25 7.54
C THR A 203 -26.00 -16.14 8.52
N GLY A 204 -25.65 -15.62 9.70
CA GLY A 204 -24.85 -16.32 10.70
C GLY A 204 -23.33 -16.26 10.48
N SER A 205 -22.83 -15.52 9.48
CA SER A 205 -21.39 -15.38 9.24
C SER A 205 -20.73 -14.42 10.24
N THR A 206 -19.55 -14.78 10.72
CA THR A 206 -18.68 -13.94 11.56
C THR A 206 -17.73 -13.06 10.75
N THR A 207 -18.03 -12.94 9.45
CA THR A 207 -17.27 -12.14 8.51
C THR A 207 -18.03 -10.86 8.20
N VAL A 208 -17.39 -9.72 8.50
CA VAL A 208 -17.89 -8.39 8.18
C VAL A 208 -17.20 -7.91 6.93
N LYS A 209 -17.96 -7.44 5.95
CA LYS A 209 -17.46 -6.80 4.73
C LYS A 209 -17.65 -5.29 4.79
N PHE A 210 -16.56 -4.57 4.59
CA PHE A 210 -16.48 -3.12 4.45
C PHE A 210 -16.26 -2.78 2.97
N GLU A 211 -17.07 -1.88 2.44
CA GLU A 211 -16.99 -1.40 1.06
C GLU A 211 -16.97 0.13 1.07
N GLY A 212 -15.89 0.71 0.55
CA GLY A 212 -15.71 2.15 0.44
C GLY A 212 -15.81 2.62 -1.00
N LYS A 213 -16.10 3.92 -1.20
CA LYS A 213 -16.20 4.52 -2.55
C LYS A 213 -14.84 4.67 -3.25
N ILE A 214 -13.76 4.72 -2.47
CA ILE A 214 -12.40 4.92 -2.96
C ILE A 214 -11.65 3.59 -2.81
N PRO A 215 -11.17 2.97 -3.91
CA PRO A 215 -10.39 1.75 -3.83
C PRO A 215 -9.04 1.99 -3.14
N LEU A 216 -8.59 1.04 -2.31
CA LEU A 216 -7.31 1.12 -1.61
C LEU A 216 -6.23 0.34 -2.33
N VAL A 217 -5.09 0.96 -2.61
CA VAL A 217 -3.93 0.28 -3.17
C VAL A 217 -3.25 -0.54 -2.09
N PHE A 218 -3.21 -1.86 -2.26
CA PHE A 218 -2.58 -2.78 -1.30
C PHE A 218 -1.31 -3.44 -1.84
N ALA A 219 -1.13 -3.42 -3.16
CA ALA A 219 0.08 -3.94 -3.80
C ALA A 219 0.46 -3.13 -5.04
N PHE A 220 1.73 -3.19 -5.41
CA PHE A 220 2.26 -2.43 -6.55
C PHE A 220 3.41 -3.16 -7.24
N GLN A 221 3.68 -2.81 -8.49
CA GLN A 221 4.90 -3.15 -9.19
C GLN A 221 5.74 -1.90 -9.36
N ALA A 222 7.05 -2.07 -9.35
CA ALA A 222 7.97 -0.97 -9.56
C ALA A 222 9.21 -1.42 -10.32
N VAL A 223 9.88 -0.43 -10.88
CA VAL A 223 11.20 -0.57 -11.52
C VAL A 223 12.16 0.40 -10.86
N ARG A 224 13.39 -0.07 -10.66
CA ARG A 224 14.48 0.76 -10.14
C ARG A 224 15.11 1.53 -11.29
N LEU A 225 15.28 2.83 -11.11
CA LEU A 225 15.98 3.68 -12.06
C LEU A 225 17.48 3.58 -11.83
N ILE A 226 18.24 3.41 -12.92
CA ILE A 226 19.70 3.41 -12.90
C ILE A 226 20.19 4.64 -13.66
N PHE A 227 20.96 5.46 -12.95
CA PHE A 227 21.54 6.70 -13.47
C PHE A 227 23.05 6.63 -13.39
N ASP A 228 23.71 7.33 -14.32
CA ASP A 228 25.16 7.54 -14.28
C ASP A 228 25.43 9.01 -14.58
N LYS A 229 25.93 9.72 -13.57
CA LYS A 229 26.25 11.16 -13.64
C LYS A 229 25.06 12.00 -14.13
N GLY A 230 23.88 11.77 -13.55
CA GLY A 230 22.65 12.49 -13.89
C GLY A 230 22.00 12.10 -15.22
N VAL A 231 22.53 11.08 -15.92
CA VAL A 231 21.97 10.58 -17.19
C VAL A 231 21.27 9.25 -16.95
N TYR A 232 20.03 9.14 -17.42
CA TYR A 232 19.28 7.88 -17.40
C TYR A 232 20.00 6.82 -18.24
N ARG A 233 20.15 5.61 -17.70
CA ARG A 233 20.78 4.49 -18.40
C ARG A 233 19.79 3.39 -18.75
N LEU A 234 19.09 2.89 -17.74
CA LEU A 234 18.15 1.78 -17.87
C LEU A 234 17.24 1.67 -16.65
N MET A 235 16.19 0.86 -16.79
CA MET A 235 15.36 0.38 -15.70
C MET A 235 15.72 -1.06 -15.34
N LYS A 236 15.76 -1.36 -14.05
CA LYS A 236 15.81 -2.74 -13.54
C LYS A 236 14.45 -3.13 -12.96
N LEU A 237 13.94 -4.27 -13.39
CA LEU A 237 12.75 -4.85 -12.78
C LEU A 237 13.01 -5.14 -11.30
N VAL A 238 12.01 -4.84 -10.46
CA VAL A 238 12.04 -5.23 -9.05
C VAL A 238 11.20 -6.48 -8.89
N ASP A 239 11.84 -7.56 -8.44
CA ASP A 239 11.15 -8.81 -8.15
C ASP A 239 10.05 -8.59 -7.10
N GLY A 240 8.97 -9.36 -7.22
CA GLY A 240 7.89 -9.36 -6.23
C GLY A 240 8.41 -9.61 -4.81
N GLY A 241 7.96 -8.80 -3.86
CA GLY A 241 8.43 -8.85 -2.47
C GLY A 241 9.87 -8.40 -2.25
N GLY A 242 10.52 -7.79 -3.25
CA GLY A 242 11.88 -7.22 -3.13
C GLY A 242 11.90 -5.89 -2.38
N VAL A 243 10.78 -5.16 -2.37
CA VAL A 243 10.62 -3.84 -1.72
C VAL A 243 9.25 -3.70 -1.06
N ILE A 244 9.13 -2.74 -0.14
CA ILE A 244 7.87 -2.45 0.58
C ILE A 244 7.61 -0.94 0.51
N ALA A 245 6.40 -0.52 0.13
CA ALA A 245 5.99 0.89 0.18
C ALA A 245 5.44 1.24 1.57
N GLU A 246 5.83 2.41 2.11
CA GLU A 246 5.30 2.89 3.38
C GLU A 246 3.84 3.32 3.26
N GLY A 247 3.07 3.08 4.32
CA GLY A 247 1.74 3.62 4.50
C GLY A 247 1.73 5.12 4.75
N MET A 248 0.57 5.77 4.59
CA MET A 248 0.36 7.10 5.18
C MET A 248 0.15 6.93 6.69
N GLY A 249 1.21 7.14 7.46
CA GLY A 249 1.16 7.27 8.92
C GLY A 249 1.54 8.70 9.32
N GLU A 250 0.82 9.25 10.29
CA GLU A 250 1.15 10.47 11.02
C GLU A 250 2.65 10.53 11.33
N ALA A 251 3.21 11.75 11.28
CA ALA A 251 4.60 12.01 11.63
C ALA A 251 5.00 11.29 12.93
N PRO A 252 6.25 10.81 13.08
CA PRO A 252 6.71 10.40 14.39
C PRO A 252 6.59 11.62 15.29
N LEU A 253 5.74 11.52 16.32
CA LEU A 253 5.84 12.37 17.50
C LEU A 253 7.26 12.20 18.03
N ALA A 254 8.11 13.16 17.67
CA ALA A 254 9.41 13.34 18.29
C ALA A 254 9.13 13.67 19.76
N ALA A 255 9.34 12.68 20.62
CA ALA A 255 9.63 12.90 22.02
C ALA A 255 11.10 12.54 22.26
N ASP A 256 12.00 13.29 21.64
CA ASP A 256 13.36 13.44 22.18
C ASP A 256 13.27 14.44 23.33
N SER A 257 12.88 13.94 24.49
CA SER A 257 13.23 14.58 25.76
C SER A 257 14.65 14.15 26.11
N ASP A 258 15.64 14.74 25.44
CA ASP A 258 17.05 14.60 25.82
C ASP A 258 17.90 15.78 25.31
N LEU A 259 17.43 17.00 25.57
CA LEU A 259 18.25 18.22 25.45
C LEU A 259 17.86 19.23 26.53
N LEU A 260 18.07 18.87 27.80
CA LEU A 260 18.34 19.81 28.89
C LEU A 260 19.40 19.21 29.80
N LEU A 261 20.67 19.39 29.43
CA LEU A 261 21.83 19.44 30.33
C LEU A 261 23.11 19.70 29.52
N SER A 262 23.37 20.98 29.21
CA SER A 262 24.72 21.60 29.23
C SER A 262 24.72 22.93 28.48
N ALA A 263 24.47 24.03 29.20
CA ALA A 263 25.10 25.35 29.07
C ALA A 263 24.31 26.36 29.91
#